data_AF-A0A164PS53-F1
#
_entry.id   AF-A0A164PS53-F1
#
_cell.length_a   1.000
_cell.length_b   1.000
_cell.length_c   1.000
_cell.angle_alpha   90.00
_cell.angle_beta   90.00
_cell.angle_gamma   90.00
#
_symmetry.space_group_name_H-M   'P 1'
#
loop_
_entity.id
_entity.type
_entity.pdbx_description
1 polymer ?
#
loop_
_entity_poly.entity_id
_entity_poly.type
_entity_poly.pdbx_seq_one_letter_code
_entity_poly.pdbx_strand_id
1 'polypeptide(L)'
;MSEGLDAKENGKPHWHQEVDNGHVSHDREEDLSGEMTNTEDPELLEEIHRPVYDEILYMARSDRTVKKKDDYWLKLVWTYTGAYVTFLYTIWSYTFISIFFGHLYLIDIFGAVFLATGASIVLGALLVWCIIGHSLPFLLALKFYRKISGDHNRSLVNILFNMFHLTDEQVKNAKEALSAPPPNTPADSGEDLGLGSFQTPRTFNLDAAKMLFQFASLMYERTSDATQEAILHTRHSEKFRTTIKRISNYPFYRLTHPGGLPGAVLGDPEAAQVKDDFKYNDKDTGIAQIISQWQVQYAVASELNSVSSAFSALFWDPHSNWIVVAFKGTSPTEYDEWVSDFTYLLEEAGDYIRGFSKVHRGFLRRMFPTLNEASGARQPYDTIADAVRRVSDNLLNRVPKPPYINVWFTGHSLGCATASLAYSKAVVDEEGLGPREKIIVRDAYLFAAPICCDVDSRNAFNDRLLSHPKQPKTMWRITNRHDAVATLLPDSGDLIESSSPKDSIFMFCHLGAEIKMQTYPKPCKVLLSGRPFDEETPVDITSRFDDKDFKAAAEKGSGVSHCTLWLQNLPLVGRFVQHGTTFYWDQLERIGPGECKWINR
;
A
#
# COMPACT_ATOMS: atom_id res chain seq x y z
N MET A 1 74.17 -37.80 53.87
CA MET A 1 72.90 -38.53 54.05
C MET A 1 72.01 -38.21 52.87
N SER A 2 71.59 -39.25 52.16
CA SER A 2 70.43 -39.30 51.27
C SER A 2 70.44 -38.45 49.99
N GLU A 3 71.07 -38.96 48.94
CA GLU A 3 70.58 -38.81 47.56
C GLU A 3 70.71 -40.16 46.85
N GLY A 4 69.60 -40.62 46.27
CA GLY A 4 69.49 -41.90 45.59
C GLY A 4 68.40 -41.81 44.53
N LEU A 5 68.85 -41.96 43.28
CA LEU A 5 68.08 -42.12 42.05
C LEU A 5 66.98 -43.17 42.15
N ASP A 6 65.87 -43.00 41.43
CA ASP A 6 65.54 -43.90 40.31
C ASP A 6 64.26 -43.52 39.55
N ALA A 7 64.14 -44.14 38.37
CA ALA A 7 63.38 -43.71 37.21
C ALA A 7 62.01 -44.39 36.99
N LYS A 8 61.26 -43.79 36.04
CA LYS A 8 60.22 -44.34 35.15
C LYS A 8 58.89 -44.81 35.75
N GLU A 9 57.78 -44.24 35.25
CA GLU A 9 56.79 -45.02 34.48
C GLU A 9 55.81 -44.16 33.67
N ASN A 10 55.30 -44.78 32.59
CA ASN A 10 54.45 -44.22 31.54
C ASN A 10 52.97 -44.11 31.96
N GLY A 11 52.29 -43.03 31.55
CA GLY A 11 50.83 -42.96 31.57
C GLY A 11 50.28 -42.08 30.44
N LYS A 12 49.62 -42.69 29.45
CA LYS A 12 48.78 -42.00 28.46
C LYS A 12 47.41 -41.72 29.08
N PRO A 13 46.83 -40.51 28.96
CA PRO A 13 45.41 -40.31 29.24
C PRO A 13 44.56 -40.43 27.96
N HIS A 14 43.49 -41.22 28.08
CA HIS A 14 42.33 -41.29 27.19
C HIS A 14 41.54 -39.97 27.30
N TRP A 15 41.25 -39.32 26.17
CA TRP A 15 40.23 -38.28 26.09
C TRP A 15 39.03 -38.83 25.29
N HIS A 16 37.97 -39.20 26.00
CA HIS A 16 36.62 -39.28 25.43
C HIS A 16 35.86 -38.07 25.98
N GLN A 17 35.50 -37.16 25.09
CA GLN A 17 34.64 -36.02 25.38
C GLN A 17 33.29 -36.34 24.71
N GLU A 18 32.30 -36.68 25.53
CA GLU A 18 30.89 -36.74 25.11
C GLU A 18 30.45 -35.30 24.81
N VAL A 19 29.98 -35.08 23.59
CA VAL A 19 29.32 -33.84 23.18
C VAL A 19 27.85 -34.00 23.51
N ASP A 20 27.47 -33.44 24.65
CA ASP A 20 26.08 -33.30 25.06
C ASP A 20 25.45 -32.15 24.25
N ASN A 21 24.50 -32.50 23.36
CA ASN A 21 23.76 -31.55 22.54
C ASN A 21 22.69 -30.86 23.41
N GLY A 22 23.13 -29.90 24.23
CA GLY A 22 22.25 -29.00 24.95
C GLY A 22 21.45 -28.12 23.99
N HIS A 23 20.17 -28.42 23.84
CA HIS A 23 19.18 -27.48 23.33
C HIS A 23 19.13 -26.29 24.29
N VAL A 24 19.66 -25.14 23.85
CA VAL A 24 19.51 -23.87 24.53
C VAL A 24 18.04 -23.47 24.43
N SER A 25 17.26 -23.75 25.47
CA SER A 25 16.00 -23.07 25.72
C SER A 25 16.34 -21.62 26.05
N HIS A 26 16.05 -20.71 25.12
CA HIS A 26 15.96 -19.30 25.46
C HIS A 26 14.80 -19.15 26.43
N ASP A 27 15.11 -19.02 27.72
CA ASP A 27 14.19 -18.49 28.72
C ASP A 27 13.82 -17.08 28.26
N ARG A 28 12.65 -16.96 27.62
CA ARG A 28 11.94 -15.70 27.44
C ARG A 28 11.57 -15.25 28.84
N GLU A 29 12.36 -14.35 29.42
CA GLU A 29 11.90 -13.54 30.55
C GLU A 29 10.54 -12.96 30.17
N GLU A 30 9.54 -13.25 31.00
CA GLU A 30 8.19 -12.70 30.95
C GLU A 30 8.26 -11.19 31.19
N ASP A 31 8.72 -10.44 30.20
CA ASP A 31 8.47 -9.01 30.12
C ASP A 31 6.97 -8.85 29.81
N LEU A 32 6.18 -8.78 30.88
CA LEU A 32 4.76 -8.42 30.91
C LEU A 32 4.52 -6.97 30.47
N SER A 33 5.26 -6.47 29.47
CA SER A 33 4.92 -5.25 28.73
C SER A 33 3.72 -5.58 27.84
N GLY A 34 2.52 -5.25 28.32
CA GLY A 34 1.27 -5.50 27.62
C GLY A 34 1.29 -5.06 26.15
N GLU A 35 0.47 -5.74 25.34
CA GLU A 35 0.22 -5.45 23.92
C GLU A 35 0.35 -3.93 23.63
N MET A 36 1.52 -3.52 23.14
CA MET A 36 1.88 -2.12 22.88
C MET A 36 1.27 -1.65 21.55
N THR A 37 -0.04 -1.77 21.44
CA THR A 37 -0.79 -1.05 20.41
C THR A 37 -1.23 0.27 21.00
N ASN A 38 -1.08 1.38 20.27
CA ASN A 38 -1.56 2.70 20.74
C ASN A 38 -3.10 2.81 20.67
N THR A 39 -3.81 1.69 20.53
CA THR A 39 -5.25 1.65 20.49
C THR A 39 -5.76 1.76 21.93
N GLU A 40 -6.55 2.79 22.22
CA GLU A 40 -7.21 2.96 23.52
C GLU A 40 -8.22 1.83 23.82
N ASP A 41 -8.53 1.00 22.81
CA ASP A 41 -9.55 -0.04 22.83
C ASP A 41 -9.01 -1.37 22.26
N PRO A 42 -8.45 -2.24 23.12
CA PRO A 42 -7.94 -3.55 22.71
C PRO A 42 -9.03 -4.46 22.11
N GLU A 43 -10.28 -4.30 22.52
CA GLU A 43 -11.39 -5.08 21.99
C GLU A 43 -11.67 -4.71 20.53
N LEU A 44 -11.72 -3.40 20.23
CA LEU A 44 -11.85 -2.92 18.86
C LEU A 44 -10.70 -3.44 17.97
N LEU A 45 -9.48 -3.46 18.48
CA LEU A 45 -8.33 -3.96 17.73
C LEU A 45 -8.47 -5.45 17.38
N GLU A 46 -8.85 -6.29 18.35
CA GLU A 46 -9.14 -7.70 18.10
C GLU A 46 -10.27 -7.86 17.08
N GLU A 47 -11.31 -7.01 17.14
CA GLU A 47 -12.38 -7.03 16.16
C GLU A 47 -11.95 -6.68 14.74
N ILE A 48 -11.03 -5.73 14.57
CA ILE A 48 -10.44 -5.37 13.27
C ILE A 48 -9.58 -6.53 12.73
N HIS A 49 -8.78 -7.17 13.59
CA HIS A 49 -7.89 -8.26 13.19
C HIS A 49 -8.60 -9.59 12.93
N ARG A 50 -9.79 -9.83 13.50
CA ARG A 50 -10.57 -11.07 13.29
C ARG A 50 -10.68 -11.46 11.80
N PRO A 51 -11.20 -10.61 10.91
CA PRO A 51 -11.18 -10.87 9.46
C PRO A 51 -9.79 -11.17 8.87
N VAL A 52 -8.72 -10.53 9.37
CA VAL A 52 -7.35 -10.72 8.88
C VAL A 52 -6.82 -12.11 9.21
N TYR A 53 -7.19 -12.67 10.37
CA TYR A 53 -6.84 -14.05 10.71
C TYR A 53 -7.41 -15.07 9.72
N ASP A 54 -8.61 -14.81 9.18
CA ASP A 54 -9.18 -15.65 8.12
C ASP A 54 -8.35 -15.56 6.83
N GLU A 55 -7.80 -14.38 6.50
CA GLU A 55 -6.88 -14.20 5.36
C GLU A 55 -5.58 -14.99 5.54
N ILE A 56 -5.00 -15.00 6.75
CA ILE A 56 -3.77 -15.76 7.07
C ILE A 56 -3.98 -17.25 6.78
N LEU A 57 -5.11 -17.80 7.21
CA LEU A 57 -5.43 -19.20 6.97
C LEU A 57 -5.56 -19.51 5.47
N TYR A 58 -6.16 -18.60 4.73
CA TYR A 58 -6.27 -18.70 3.29
C TYR A 58 -4.91 -18.63 2.59
N MET A 59 -4.04 -17.71 3.00
CA MET A 59 -2.67 -17.61 2.49
C MET A 59 -1.84 -18.85 2.85
N ALA A 60 -2.04 -19.44 4.03
CA ALA A 60 -1.43 -20.70 4.42
C ALA A 60 -1.85 -21.87 3.53
N ARG A 61 -3.10 -21.87 3.05
CA ARG A 61 -3.60 -22.85 2.08
C ARG A 61 -3.00 -22.64 0.69
N SER A 62 -2.76 -21.40 0.29
CA SER A 62 -2.13 -21.14 -1.01
C SER A 62 -0.70 -21.72 -1.02
N ASP A 63 -0.28 -22.37 -2.10
CA ASP A 63 1.08 -22.94 -2.24
C ASP A 63 2.18 -21.87 -2.46
N ARG A 64 1.95 -20.64 -1.99
CA ARG A 64 2.86 -19.52 -2.19
C ARG A 64 4.11 -19.68 -1.33
N THR A 65 5.27 -19.41 -1.93
CA THR A 65 6.55 -19.46 -1.23
C THR A 65 6.58 -18.40 -0.12
N VAL A 66 6.84 -18.83 1.12
CA VAL A 66 7.05 -17.93 2.26
C VAL A 66 8.53 -17.95 2.61
N LYS A 67 9.13 -16.76 2.77
CA LYS A 67 10.54 -16.62 3.18
C LYS A 67 10.67 -17.13 4.61
N LYS A 68 11.71 -17.92 4.89
CA LYS A 68 12.11 -18.21 6.27
C LYS A 68 13.19 -17.21 6.67
N LYS A 69 13.17 -16.77 7.94
CA LYS A 69 14.15 -15.84 8.51
C LYS A 69 15.60 -16.29 8.33
N ASP A 70 15.82 -17.61 8.35
CA ASP A 70 17.14 -18.24 8.17
C ASP A 70 17.40 -18.75 6.75
N ASP A 71 16.60 -18.33 5.77
CA ASP A 71 16.86 -18.72 4.39
C ASP A 71 18.21 -18.13 3.96
N TYR A 72 19.17 -19.03 3.72
CA TYR A 72 20.49 -18.67 3.22
C TYR A 72 20.36 -17.80 1.97
N TRP A 73 21.21 -16.78 1.85
CA TRP A 73 21.22 -15.84 0.70
C TRP A 73 21.19 -16.56 -0.66
N LEU A 74 21.82 -17.74 -0.78
CA LEU A 74 21.76 -18.58 -1.99
C LEU A 74 20.34 -19.06 -2.34
N LYS A 75 19.54 -19.45 -1.34
CA LYS A 75 18.15 -19.84 -1.54
C LYS A 75 17.33 -18.65 -2.01
N LEU A 76 17.55 -17.46 -1.43
CA LEU A 76 16.90 -16.24 -1.88
C LEU A 76 17.25 -15.91 -3.34
N VAL A 77 18.52 -16.01 -3.71
CA VAL A 77 18.98 -15.84 -5.10
C VAL A 77 18.26 -16.81 -6.03
N TRP A 78 18.15 -18.08 -5.65
CA TRP A 78 17.43 -19.08 -6.44
C TRP A 78 15.94 -18.77 -6.56
N THR A 79 15.28 -18.38 -5.46
CA THR A 79 13.86 -18.02 -5.44
C THR A 79 13.59 -16.82 -6.36
N TYR A 80 14.35 -15.73 -6.23
CA TYR A 80 14.16 -14.55 -7.09
C TYR A 80 14.50 -14.83 -8.56
N THR A 81 15.56 -15.60 -8.82
CA THR A 81 15.90 -16.00 -10.19
C THR A 81 14.81 -16.88 -10.79
N GLY A 82 14.25 -17.82 -10.01
CA GLY A 82 13.12 -18.63 -10.42
C GLY A 82 11.89 -17.79 -10.74
N ALA A 83 11.54 -16.83 -9.87
CA ALA A 83 10.45 -15.88 -10.11
C ALA A 83 10.66 -15.07 -11.40
N TYR A 84 11.88 -14.61 -11.66
CA TYR A 84 12.24 -13.92 -12.90
C TYR A 84 12.09 -14.82 -14.14
N VAL A 85 12.56 -16.07 -14.08
CA VAL A 85 12.42 -17.03 -15.18
C VAL A 85 10.94 -17.34 -15.44
N THR A 86 10.14 -17.54 -14.39
CA THR A 86 8.69 -17.73 -14.51
C THR A 86 8.02 -16.50 -15.10
N PHE A 87 8.42 -15.29 -14.70
CA PHE A 87 7.94 -14.03 -15.29
C PHE A 87 8.25 -13.97 -16.78
N LEU A 88 9.52 -14.20 -17.17
CA LEU A 88 9.94 -14.20 -18.58
C LEU A 88 9.12 -15.21 -19.38
N TYR A 89 9.01 -16.44 -18.89
CA TYR A 89 8.22 -17.47 -19.54
C TYR A 89 6.76 -17.02 -19.72
N THR A 90 6.14 -16.50 -18.66
CA THR A 90 4.73 -16.08 -18.68
C THR A 90 4.51 -14.94 -19.66
N ILE A 91 5.23 -13.83 -19.51
CA ILE A 91 5.06 -12.62 -20.32
C ILE A 91 5.36 -12.89 -21.79
N TRP A 92 6.47 -13.58 -22.09
CA TRP A 92 6.81 -13.88 -23.47
C TRP A 92 5.88 -14.93 -24.09
N SER A 93 5.33 -15.87 -23.31
CA SER A 93 4.29 -16.79 -23.80
C SER A 93 2.99 -16.04 -24.13
N TYR A 94 2.52 -15.14 -23.26
CA TYR A 94 1.34 -14.31 -23.55
C TYR A 94 1.58 -13.39 -24.74
N THR A 95 2.76 -12.79 -24.85
CA THR A 95 3.16 -11.96 -26.00
C THR A 95 3.13 -12.77 -27.28
N PHE A 96 3.78 -13.94 -27.29
CA PHE A 96 3.79 -14.86 -28.42
C PHE A 96 2.37 -15.28 -28.82
N ILE A 97 1.55 -15.71 -27.84
CA ILE A 97 0.17 -16.11 -28.11
C ILE A 97 -0.62 -14.95 -28.71
N SER A 98 -0.48 -13.75 -28.17
CA SER A 98 -1.19 -12.57 -28.66
C SER A 98 -0.74 -12.17 -30.08
N ILE A 99 0.53 -12.36 -30.42
CA ILE A 99 1.06 -12.08 -31.77
C ILE A 99 0.57 -13.09 -32.80
N PHE A 100 0.58 -14.38 -32.48
CA PHE A 100 0.29 -15.44 -33.46
C PHE A 100 -1.17 -15.88 -33.50
N PHE A 101 -1.89 -15.74 -32.40
CA PHE A 101 -3.29 -16.17 -32.27
C PHE A 101 -4.25 -15.03 -31.90
N GLY A 102 -3.73 -13.87 -31.48
CA GLY A 102 -4.55 -12.70 -31.19
C GLY A 102 -4.88 -11.90 -32.45
N HIS A 103 -6.04 -11.23 -32.43
CA HIS A 103 -6.42 -10.23 -33.43
C HIS A 103 -5.74 -8.87 -33.13
N LEU A 104 -4.41 -8.86 -33.00
CA LEU A 104 -3.65 -7.64 -32.72
C LEU A 104 -3.29 -6.89 -34.01
N TYR A 105 -3.35 -5.56 -33.97
CA TYR A 105 -2.81 -4.72 -35.05
C TYR A 105 -1.28 -4.66 -34.96
N LEU A 106 -0.61 -4.24 -36.04
CA LEU A 106 0.86 -4.14 -36.08
C LEU A 106 1.43 -3.25 -34.96
N ILE A 107 0.71 -2.17 -34.60
CA ILE A 107 1.12 -1.27 -33.52
C ILE A 107 1.04 -1.97 -32.15
N ASP A 108 0.03 -2.80 -31.93
CA ASP A 108 -0.14 -3.56 -30.68
C ASP A 108 0.92 -4.66 -30.56
N ILE A 109 1.29 -5.30 -31.67
CA ILE A 109 2.39 -6.26 -31.73
C ILE A 109 3.69 -5.56 -31.31
N PHE A 110 4.01 -4.41 -31.92
CA PHE A 110 5.21 -3.65 -31.57
C PHE A 110 5.21 -3.23 -30.10
N GLY A 111 4.08 -2.73 -29.61
CA GLY A 111 3.93 -2.36 -28.21
C GLY A 111 4.09 -3.53 -27.27
N ALA A 112 3.56 -4.71 -27.60
CA ALA A 112 3.59 -5.86 -26.71
C ALA A 112 5.03 -6.34 -26.56
N VAL A 113 5.76 -6.41 -27.67
CA VAL A 113 7.20 -6.71 -27.67
C VAL A 113 7.99 -5.64 -26.92
N PHE A 114 7.68 -4.35 -27.13
CA PHE A 114 8.37 -3.25 -26.45
C PHE A 114 8.16 -3.30 -24.93
N LEU A 115 6.91 -3.44 -24.47
CA LEU A 115 6.57 -3.54 -23.05
C LEU A 115 7.15 -4.80 -22.42
N ALA A 116 7.05 -5.97 -23.09
CA ALA A 116 7.66 -7.22 -22.61
C ALA A 116 9.18 -7.07 -22.46
N THR A 117 9.85 -6.47 -23.45
CA THR A 117 11.30 -6.23 -23.41
C THR A 117 11.68 -5.26 -22.31
N GLY A 118 10.98 -4.11 -22.22
CA GLY A 118 11.21 -3.10 -21.20
C GLY A 118 11.02 -3.64 -19.79
N ALA A 119 9.90 -4.32 -19.53
CA ALA A 119 9.62 -4.97 -18.25
C ALA A 119 10.67 -6.03 -17.91
N SER A 120 11.11 -6.85 -18.88
CA SER A 120 12.19 -7.84 -18.69
C SER A 120 13.51 -7.18 -18.27
N ILE A 121 13.92 -6.09 -18.94
CA ILE A 121 15.16 -5.37 -18.61
C ILE A 121 15.09 -4.76 -17.21
N VAL A 122 13.97 -4.07 -16.90
CA VAL A 122 13.80 -3.42 -15.60
C VAL A 122 13.75 -4.46 -14.48
N LEU A 123 13.01 -5.56 -14.64
CA LEU A 123 12.99 -6.64 -13.65
C LEU A 123 14.32 -7.38 -13.53
N GLY A 124 15.10 -7.49 -14.61
CA GLY A 124 16.46 -8.01 -14.55
C GLY A 124 17.39 -7.13 -13.70
N ALA A 125 17.29 -5.81 -13.86
CA ALA A 125 18.03 -4.86 -13.03
C ALA A 125 17.56 -4.89 -11.56
N LEU A 126 16.24 -4.94 -11.32
CA LEU A 126 15.65 -5.07 -9.99
C LEU A 126 16.01 -6.39 -9.31
N LEU A 127 16.15 -7.48 -10.07
CA LEU A 127 16.61 -8.78 -9.55
C LEU A 127 18.00 -8.63 -8.93
N VAL A 128 18.94 -8.04 -9.67
CA VAL A 128 20.31 -7.79 -9.20
C VAL A 128 20.28 -6.88 -7.96
N TRP A 129 19.49 -5.81 -7.99
CA TRP A 129 19.31 -4.93 -6.86
C TRP A 129 18.76 -5.65 -5.62
N CYS A 130 17.71 -6.47 -5.76
CA CYS A 130 17.11 -7.20 -4.65
C CYS A 130 18.06 -8.24 -4.05
N ILE A 131 18.88 -8.89 -4.88
CA ILE A 131 19.93 -9.82 -4.44
C ILE A 131 21.02 -9.07 -3.64
N ILE A 132 21.47 -7.91 -4.14
CA ILE A 132 22.45 -7.07 -3.45
C ILE A 132 21.87 -6.51 -2.15
N GLY A 133 20.62 -6.05 -2.17
CA GLY A 133 19.90 -5.49 -1.02
C GLY A 133 19.75 -6.46 0.15
N HIS A 134 19.78 -7.77 -0.13
CA HIS A 134 19.79 -8.82 0.89
C HIS A 134 21.17 -9.40 1.16
N SER A 135 22.22 -8.91 0.51
CA SER A 135 23.58 -9.37 0.76
C SER A 135 24.05 -8.90 2.15
N LEU A 136 24.81 -9.75 2.84
CA LEU A 136 25.36 -9.42 4.16
C LEU A 136 26.15 -8.10 4.17
N PRO A 137 27.03 -7.79 3.20
CA PRO A 137 27.74 -6.51 3.17
C PRO A 137 26.80 -5.30 3.11
N PHE A 138 25.75 -5.36 2.28
CA PHE A 138 24.78 -4.28 2.18
C PHE A 138 23.98 -4.11 3.48
N LEU A 139 23.53 -5.21 4.08
CA LEU A 139 22.81 -5.16 5.37
C LEU A 139 23.69 -4.60 6.50
N LEU A 140 24.99 -4.93 6.53
CA LEU A 140 25.95 -4.36 7.48
C LEU A 140 26.18 -2.87 7.24
N ALA A 141 26.32 -2.45 5.97
CA ALA A 141 26.42 -1.03 5.61
C ALA A 141 25.16 -0.26 6.01
N LEU A 142 23.98 -0.84 5.80
CA LEU A 142 22.69 -0.26 6.20
C LEU A 142 22.59 -0.13 7.72
N LYS A 143 22.97 -1.17 8.48
CA LYS A 143 23.03 -1.13 9.94
C LYS A 143 23.99 -0.05 10.45
N PHE A 144 25.15 0.08 9.83
CA PHE A 144 26.13 1.11 10.16
C PHE A 144 25.58 2.52 9.86
N TYR A 145 24.95 2.71 8.70
CA TYR A 145 24.28 3.96 8.35
C TYR A 145 23.19 4.32 9.37
N ARG A 146 22.31 3.38 9.71
CA ARG A 146 21.27 3.57 10.74
C ARG A 146 21.84 3.93 12.11
N LYS A 147 23.00 3.36 12.46
CA LYS A 147 23.69 3.71 13.71
C LYS A 147 24.24 5.13 13.69
N ILE A 148 24.76 5.59 12.55
CA ILE A 148 25.25 6.96 12.40
C ILE A 148 24.10 7.97 12.35
N SER A 149 23.00 7.64 11.66
CA SER A 149 21.85 8.53 11.55
C SER A 149 21.03 8.63 12.84
N GLY A 150 21.26 7.72 13.81
CA GLY A 150 20.49 7.64 15.05
C GLY A 150 19.07 7.09 14.85
N ASP A 151 18.74 6.61 13.66
CA ASP A 151 17.41 6.14 13.31
C ASP A 151 17.43 4.65 12.98
N HIS A 152 17.23 3.83 14.01
CA HIS A 152 17.38 2.38 13.93
C HIS A 152 16.21 1.67 13.24
N ASN A 153 15.05 2.31 13.16
CA ASN A 153 13.80 1.63 12.83
C ASN A 153 13.27 1.89 11.43
N ARG A 154 13.87 2.79 10.65
CA ARG A 154 13.36 3.14 9.31
C ARG A 154 13.50 2.06 8.26
N SER A 155 12.45 1.88 7.48
CA SER A 155 12.46 1.19 6.20
C SER A 155 13.47 1.81 5.23
N LEU A 156 13.91 1.04 4.24
CA LEU A 156 14.81 1.52 3.19
C LEU A 156 14.20 2.69 2.39
N VAL A 157 12.87 2.74 2.29
CA VAL A 157 12.12 3.77 1.57
C VAL A 157 12.26 5.13 2.26
N ASN A 158 12.20 5.14 3.60
CA ASN A 158 12.23 6.37 4.40
C ASN A 158 13.60 6.63 5.05
N ILE A 159 14.64 5.87 4.70
CA ILE A 159 15.94 5.95 5.39
C ILE A 159 16.72 7.25 5.10
N LEU A 160 16.45 7.90 3.97
CA LEU A 160 17.22 9.05 3.51
C LEU A 160 16.91 10.32 4.30
N PHE A 161 15.73 10.40 4.92
CA PHE A 161 15.27 11.59 5.61
C PHE A 161 14.16 11.24 6.61
N ASN A 162 14.28 11.74 7.85
CA ASN A 162 13.23 11.58 8.84
C ASN A 162 12.06 12.51 8.52
N MET A 163 11.11 12.06 7.70
CA MET A 163 9.94 12.86 7.27
C MET A 163 8.78 12.90 8.27
N PHE A 164 8.79 12.08 9.31
CA PHE A 164 7.65 11.90 10.22
C PHE A 164 7.67 12.90 11.39
N HIS A 165 7.67 14.19 11.07
CA HIS A 165 7.72 15.29 12.03
C HIS A 165 6.70 16.38 11.68
N LEU A 166 5.43 16.01 11.57
CA LEU A 166 4.37 17.01 11.46
C LEU A 166 4.38 17.89 12.72
N THR A 167 4.31 19.21 12.53
CA THR A 167 4.13 20.13 13.66
C THR A 167 2.73 19.98 14.26
N ASP A 168 2.56 20.34 15.53
CA ASP A 168 1.24 20.28 16.20
C ASP A 168 0.17 21.06 15.41
N GLU A 169 0.56 22.17 14.79
CA GLU A 169 -0.31 22.97 13.92
C GLU A 169 -0.67 22.24 12.62
N GLN A 170 0.31 21.58 11.97
CA GLN A 170 0.04 20.77 10.78
C GLN A 170 -0.91 19.62 11.10
N VAL A 171 -0.69 18.92 12.22
CA VAL A 171 -1.57 17.83 12.69
C VAL A 171 -2.98 18.36 12.95
N LYS A 172 -3.10 19.48 13.67
CA LYS A 172 -4.40 20.10 13.97
C LYS A 172 -5.15 20.48 12.69
N ASN A 173 -4.51 21.21 11.79
CA ASN A 173 -5.12 21.67 10.54
C ASN A 173 -5.54 20.50 9.65
N ALA A 174 -4.72 19.45 9.58
CA ALA A 174 -5.04 18.24 8.84
C ALA A 174 -6.24 17.49 9.45
N LYS A 175 -6.28 17.31 10.77
CA LYS A 175 -7.42 16.68 11.46
C LYS A 175 -8.72 17.46 11.24
N GLU A 176 -8.66 18.79 11.30
CA GLU A 176 -9.81 19.66 11.01
C GLU A 176 -10.26 19.51 9.54
N ALA A 177 -9.33 19.40 8.59
CA ALA A 177 -9.64 19.16 7.19
C ALA A 177 -10.28 17.77 6.95
N LEU A 178 -9.78 16.72 7.62
CA LEU A 178 -10.34 15.36 7.52
C LEU A 178 -11.71 15.22 8.17
N SER A 179 -11.97 16.01 9.22
CA SER A 179 -13.25 16.07 9.93
C SER A 179 -14.28 16.94 9.22
N ALA A 180 -13.84 17.82 8.31
CA ALA A 180 -14.70 18.78 7.65
C ALA A 180 -15.89 18.10 6.95
N PRO A 181 -17.08 18.70 7.00
CA PRO A 181 -18.22 18.17 6.26
C PRO A 181 -17.93 18.16 4.76
N PRO A 182 -18.68 17.36 3.99
CA PRO A 182 -18.75 17.55 2.55
C PRO A 182 -19.00 19.02 2.21
N PRO A 183 -18.29 19.58 1.21
CA PRO A 183 -18.53 20.96 0.80
C PRO A 183 -20.01 21.09 0.43
N ASN A 184 -20.68 22.09 1.04
CA ASN A 184 -22.09 22.35 0.76
C ASN A 184 -22.25 22.68 -0.71
N THR A 185 -23.16 22.00 -1.40
CA THR A 185 -23.50 22.41 -2.76
C THR A 185 -24.29 23.72 -2.77
N PRO A 186 -24.08 24.60 -3.77
CA PRO A 186 -24.88 25.81 -3.95
C PRO A 186 -26.39 25.54 -4.07
N ALA A 187 -26.78 24.31 -4.44
CA ALA A 187 -28.17 23.89 -4.43
C ALA A 187 -28.84 24.00 -3.04
N ASP A 188 -28.07 23.87 -1.96
CA ASP A 188 -28.59 24.02 -0.59
C ASP A 188 -28.67 25.51 -0.16
N SER A 189 -27.98 26.42 -0.85
CA SER A 189 -28.11 27.87 -0.63
C SER A 189 -29.26 28.51 -1.39
N GLY A 190 -30.03 27.74 -2.17
CA GLY A 190 -31.20 28.23 -2.91
C GLY A 190 -30.87 29.20 -4.05
N GLU A 191 -29.61 29.30 -4.45
CA GLU A 191 -29.21 30.05 -5.63
C GLU A 191 -29.42 29.17 -6.86
N ASP A 192 -30.47 29.50 -7.63
CA ASP A 192 -30.77 28.92 -8.94
C ASP A 192 -29.62 29.24 -9.90
N LEU A 193 -28.59 28.42 -9.86
CA LEU A 193 -27.50 28.42 -10.82
C LEU A 193 -28.09 27.98 -12.16
N GLY A 194 -28.37 28.95 -13.02
CA GLY A 194 -28.99 28.75 -14.33
C GLY A 194 -28.27 27.67 -15.17
N LEU A 195 -28.98 27.14 -16.17
CA LEU A 195 -28.68 25.97 -17.00
C LEU A 195 -27.32 25.93 -17.76
N GLY A 196 -26.37 26.81 -17.44
CA GLY A 196 -24.99 26.84 -17.95
C GLY A 196 -23.96 27.28 -16.91
N SER A 197 -24.31 27.21 -15.62
CA SER A 197 -23.44 27.61 -14.51
C SER A 197 -22.29 26.63 -14.30
N PHE A 198 -21.07 27.15 -14.37
CA PHE A 198 -19.80 26.48 -14.05
C PHE A 198 -19.91 25.49 -12.88
N GLN A 199 -19.33 24.30 -13.06
CA GLN A 199 -19.27 23.27 -12.02
C GLN A 199 -18.65 23.85 -10.74
N THR A 200 -19.19 23.43 -9.58
CA THR A 200 -18.63 23.79 -8.27
C THR A 200 -17.12 23.60 -8.24
N PRO A 201 -16.33 24.61 -7.82
CA PRO A 201 -14.88 24.49 -7.69
C PRO A 201 -14.48 23.22 -6.95
N ARG A 202 -13.43 22.55 -7.43
CA ARG A 202 -12.85 21.38 -6.76
C ARG A 202 -11.73 21.84 -5.86
N THR A 203 -11.73 21.36 -4.63
CA THR A 203 -10.76 21.77 -3.62
C THR A 203 -9.80 20.62 -3.34
N PHE A 204 -8.50 20.87 -3.55
CA PHE A 204 -7.42 20.03 -3.06
C PHE A 204 -6.96 20.57 -1.70
N ASN A 205 -7.19 19.82 -0.63
CA ASN A 205 -6.79 20.25 0.71
C ASN A 205 -5.35 19.81 1.01
N LEU A 206 -4.43 20.78 1.08
CA LEU A 206 -3.01 20.52 1.29
C LEU A 206 -2.71 19.95 2.68
N ASP A 207 -3.43 20.38 3.72
CA ASP A 207 -3.20 19.92 5.09
C ASP A 207 -3.57 18.44 5.23
N ALA A 208 -4.72 18.04 4.67
CA ALA A 208 -5.11 16.65 4.54
C ALA A 208 -4.10 15.85 3.69
N ALA A 209 -3.67 16.38 2.54
CA ALA A 209 -2.69 15.73 1.67
C ALA A 209 -1.38 15.39 2.40
N LYS A 210 -0.85 16.34 3.20
CA LYS A 210 0.37 16.12 3.98
C LYS A 210 0.20 14.97 4.98
N MET A 211 -0.90 14.93 5.73
CA MET A 211 -1.15 13.86 6.69
C MET A 211 -1.39 12.50 6.02
N LEU A 212 -2.18 12.47 4.94
CA LEU A 212 -2.41 11.24 4.16
C LEU A 212 -1.11 10.69 3.58
N PHE A 213 -0.21 11.57 3.11
CA PHE A 213 1.11 11.16 2.65
C PHE A 213 1.99 10.56 3.74
N GLN A 214 1.93 11.11 4.96
CA GLN A 214 2.63 10.56 6.12
C GLN A 214 2.11 9.16 6.45
N PHE A 215 0.79 8.94 6.43
CA PHE A 215 0.21 7.61 6.61
C PHE A 215 0.65 6.64 5.51
N ALA A 216 0.54 7.03 4.24
CA ALA A 216 1.00 6.22 3.10
C ALA A 216 2.49 5.84 3.22
N SER A 217 3.31 6.75 3.73
CA SER A 217 4.76 6.53 3.89
C SER A 217 5.10 5.69 5.13
N LEU A 218 4.33 5.82 6.22
CA LEU A 218 4.47 4.99 7.43
C LEU A 218 4.21 3.52 7.15
N MET A 219 3.35 3.21 6.17
CA MET A 219 3.08 1.82 5.78
C MET A 219 4.36 1.03 5.51
N TYR A 220 5.37 1.67 4.90
CA TYR A 220 6.65 1.01 4.57
C TYR A 220 7.46 0.55 5.79
N GLU A 221 7.17 1.07 6.98
CA GLU A 221 7.88 0.69 8.21
C GLU A 221 7.55 -0.72 8.68
N ARG A 222 6.33 -1.21 8.39
CA ARG A 222 5.90 -2.57 8.70
C ARG A 222 6.62 -3.59 7.82
N THR A 223 7.08 -4.69 8.42
CA THR A 223 7.60 -5.87 7.71
C THR A 223 6.56 -6.98 7.65
N SER A 224 6.78 -7.95 6.76
CA SER A 224 5.92 -9.13 6.60
C SER A 224 6.24 -10.27 7.57
N ASP A 225 7.17 -10.09 8.50
CA ASP A 225 7.73 -11.18 9.31
C ASP A 225 6.65 -11.86 10.14
N ALA A 226 5.83 -11.10 10.87
CA ALA A 226 4.72 -11.61 11.67
C ALA A 226 3.68 -12.37 10.83
N THR A 227 3.30 -11.82 9.67
CA THR A 227 2.41 -12.49 8.71
C THR A 227 3.00 -13.82 8.23
N GLN A 228 4.30 -13.84 7.90
CA GLN A 228 5.00 -15.03 7.43
C GLN A 228 5.13 -16.10 8.52
N GLU A 229 5.44 -15.70 9.76
CA GLU A 229 5.49 -16.59 10.92
C GLU A 229 4.12 -17.24 11.18
N ALA A 230 3.05 -16.44 11.20
CA ALA A 230 1.67 -16.92 11.36
C ALA A 230 1.26 -17.90 10.23
N ILE A 231 1.64 -17.61 8.97
CA ILE A 231 1.39 -18.51 7.84
C ILE A 231 2.18 -19.82 7.99
N LEU A 232 3.47 -19.75 8.32
CA LEU A 232 4.33 -20.92 8.48
C LEU A 232 3.81 -21.81 9.60
N HIS A 233 3.46 -21.22 10.74
CA HIS A 233 2.89 -21.96 11.85
C HIS A 233 1.58 -22.64 11.45
N THR A 234 0.67 -21.93 10.78
CA THR A 234 -0.56 -22.53 10.22
C THR A 234 -0.26 -23.72 9.31
N ARG A 235 0.75 -23.61 8.42
CA ARG A 235 1.16 -24.71 7.53
C ARG A 235 1.79 -25.90 8.24
N HIS A 236 2.37 -25.68 9.43
CA HIS A 236 2.96 -26.72 10.25
C HIS A 236 1.93 -27.50 11.09
N SER A 237 0.74 -26.92 11.32
CA SER A 237 -0.36 -27.59 12.01
C SER A 237 -0.83 -28.87 11.29
N GLU A 238 -0.87 -29.98 12.03
CA GLU A 238 -1.43 -31.25 11.54
C GLU A 238 -2.95 -31.15 11.35
N LYS A 239 -3.64 -30.42 12.24
CA LYS A 239 -5.08 -30.17 12.15
C LYS A 239 -5.44 -29.38 10.90
N PHE A 240 -4.65 -28.35 10.58
CA PHE A 240 -4.80 -27.62 9.32
C PHE A 240 -4.74 -28.58 8.13
N ARG A 241 -3.68 -29.39 8.03
CA ARG A 241 -3.47 -30.30 6.89
C ARG A 241 -4.56 -31.36 6.78
N THR A 242 -4.95 -31.96 7.89
CA THR A 242 -6.01 -32.98 7.93
C THR A 242 -7.37 -32.39 7.58
N THR A 243 -7.69 -31.20 8.11
CA THR A 243 -8.92 -30.46 7.80
C THR A 243 -8.96 -30.08 6.33
N ILE A 244 -7.91 -29.44 5.79
CA ILE A 244 -7.81 -29.05 4.38
C ILE A 244 -7.95 -30.26 3.45
N LYS A 245 -7.31 -31.40 3.76
CA LYS A 245 -7.47 -32.65 2.98
C LYS A 245 -8.90 -33.19 3.01
N ARG A 246 -9.61 -33.05 4.13
CA ARG A 246 -11.00 -33.50 4.27
C ARG A 246 -11.97 -32.61 3.49
N ILE A 247 -11.69 -31.31 3.44
CA ILE A 247 -12.60 -30.30 2.86
C ILE A 247 -12.23 -29.87 1.44
N SER A 248 -11.14 -30.38 0.85
CA SER A 248 -10.68 -29.97 -0.49
C SER A 248 -11.74 -30.16 -1.59
N ASN A 249 -12.72 -31.03 -1.37
CA ASN A 249 -13.84 -31.30 -2.29
C ASN A 249 -15.12 -30.51 -1.98
N TYR A 250 -15.16 -29.74 -0.90
CA TYR A 250 -16.34 -28.97 -0.52
C TYR A 250 -16.10 -27.47 -0.78
N PRO A 251 -17.02 -26.77 -1.47
CA PRO A 251 -16.98 -25.31 -1.51
C PRO A 251 -17.01 -24.84 -0.06
N PHE A 252 -15.98 -24.11 0.32
CA PHE A 252 -15.66 -23.78 1.69
C PHE A 252 -16.88 -23.20 2.41
N TYR A 253 -17.02 -23.48 3.71
CA TYR A 253 -18.02 -22.84 4.55
C TYR A 253 -17.85 -21.32 4.42
N ARG A 254 -18.86 -20.62 3.87
CA ARG A 254 -19.07 -19.22 4.21
C ARG A 254 -19.38 -19.18 5.71
N LEU A 255 -18.37 -19.28 6.56
CA LEU A 255 -18.54 -18.96 7.97
C LEU A 255 -18.96 -17.50 7.99
N THR A 256 -20.18 -17.26 8.42
CA THR A 256 -20.82 -15.94 8.44
C THR A 256 -20.18 -15.00 9.47
N HIS A 257 -19.29 -15.51 10.32
CA HIS A 257 -18.67 -14.77 11.41
C HIS A 257 -17.17 -14.57 11.15
N PRO A 258 -16.72 -13.31 10.96
CA PRO A 258 -15.32 -12.99 10.77
C PRO A 258 -14.46 -13.42 11.96
N GLY A 259 -13.32 -14.06 11.70
CA GLY A 259 -12.36 -14.54 12.70
C GLY A 259 -12.73 -15.86 13.37
N GLY A 260 -13.85 -16.49 13.01
CA GLY A 260 -14.24 -17.81 13.51
C GLY A 260 -13.55 -18.96 12.80
N LEU A 261 -12.96 -18.70 11.62
CA LEU A 261 -12.38 -19.74 10.78
C LEU A 261 -11.10 -20.36 11.38
N PRO A 262 -10.14 -19.59 11.94
CA PRO A 262 -8.98 -20.15 12.61
C PRO A 262 -9.33 -21.20 13.67
N GLY A 263 -10.28 -20.89 14.57
CA GLY A 263 -10.71 -21.84 15.60
C GLY A 263 -11.37 -23.10 15.01
N ALA A 264 -12.19 -22.94 13.97
CA ALA A 264 -12.83 -24.07 13.30
C ALA A 264 -11.84 -25.01 12.57
N VAL A 265 -10.72 -24.47 12.06
CA VAL A 265 -9.75 -25.24 11.25
C VAL A 265 -8.56 -25.75 12.08
N LEU A 266 -8.08 -24.97 13.04
CA LEU A 266 -6.90 -25.25 13.87
C LEU A 266 -7.25 -25.74 15.28
N GLY A 267 -8.49 -25.49 15.74
CA GLY A 267 -8.84 -25.57 17.16
C GLY A 267 -8.31 -24.37 17.94
N ASP A 268 -8.95 -24.07 19.07
CA ASP A 268 -8.71 -22.83 19.82
C ASP A 268 -7.25 -22.59 20.26
N PRO A 269 -6.48 -23.59 20.75
CA PRO A 269 -5.11 -23.35 21.19
C PRO A 269 -4.16 -22.94 20.05
N GLU A 270 -4.25 -23.63 18.91
CA GLU A 270 -3.41 -23.33 17.74
C GLU A 270 -3.86 -22.03 17.06
N ALA A 271 -5.17 -21.78 17.03
CA ALA A 271 -5.71 -20.51 16.56
C ALA A 271 -5.21 -19.33 17.39
N ALA A 272 -5.17 -19.45 18.72
CA ALA A 272 -4.64 -18.41 19.61
C ALA A 272 -3.16 -18.11 19.30
N GLN A 273 -2.33 -19.14 19.15
CA GLN A 273 -0.92 -18.95 18.82
C GLN A 273 -0.72 -18.30 17.43
N VAL A 274 -1.51 -18.66 16.41
CA VAL A 274 -1.45 -17.97 15.10
C VAL A 274 -1.84 -16.48 15.21
N LYS A 275 -2.81 -16.15 16.08
CA LYS A 275 -3.15 -14.75 16.37
C LYS A 275 -2.00 -14.03 17.05
N ASP A 276 -1.35 -14.66 18.02
CA ASP A 276 -0.22 -14.09 18.76
C ASP A 276 0.99 -13.86 17.83
N ASP A 277 1.31 -14.83 16.97
CA ASP A 277 2.36 -14.72 15.96
C ASP A 277 2.11 -13.55 15.01
N PHE A 278 0.84 -13.31 14.63
CA PHE A 278 0.47 -12.17 13.79
C PHE A 278 0.54 -10.83 14.54
N LYS A 279 0.05 -10.80 15.78
CA LYS A 279 0.00 -9.58 16.61
C LYS A 279 1.40 -9.09 16.99
N TYR A 280 2.34 -10.01 17.17
CA TYR A 280 3.71 -9.67 17.55
C TYR A 280 4.51 -9.16 16.35
N ASN A 281 4.30 -7.89 16.00
CA ASN A 281 5.10 -7.19 14.99
C ASN A 281 5.76 -5.95 15.60
N ASP A 282 7.05 -6.04 15.92
CA ASP A 282 7.84 -4.92 16.48
C ASP A 282 7.77 -3.64 15.63
N LYS A 283 7.53 -3.78 14.32
CA LYS A 283 7.41 -2.63 13.41
C LYS A 283 6.05 -1.95 13.49
N ASP A 284 4.99 -2.67 13.81
CA ASP A 284 3.67 -2.09 14.05
C ASP A 284 3.71 -1.23 15.33
N THR A 285 4.48 -1.65 16.34
CA THR A 285 4.78 -0.84 17.53
C THR A 285 5.52 0.45 17.16
N GLY A 286 6.48 0.39 16.24
CA GLY A 286 7.19 1.57 15.74
C GLY A 286 6.26 2.57 15.03
N ILE A 287 5.33 2.08 14.21
CA ILE A 287 4.30 2.92 13.57
C ILE A 287 3.41 3.54 14.65
N ALA A 288 2.90 2.74 15.58
CA ALA A 288 2.03 3.16 16.68
C ALA A 288 2.68 4.26 17.54
N GLN A 289 3.98 4.14 17.84
CA GLN A 289 4.74 5.16 18.57
C GLN A 289 4.79 6.49 17.83
N ILE A 290 5.00 6.50 16.51
CA ILE A 290 5.08 7.74 15.73
C ILE A 290 3.72 8.43 15.69
N ILE A 291 2.66 7.70 15.35
CA ILE A 291 1.32 8.29 15.21
C ILE A 291 0.69 8.66 16.56
N SER A 292 1.16 8.09 17.68
CA SER A 292 0.71 8.47 19.02
C SER A 292 0.99 9.94 19.32
N GLN A 293 2.07 10.49 18.75
CA GLN A 293 2.41 11.91 18.83
C GLN A 293 1.34 12.79 18.18
N TRP A 294 0.58 12.24 17.23
CA TRP A 294 -0.50 12.92 16.53
C TRP A 294 -1.88 12.59 17.11
N GLN A 295 -1.95 11.81 18.20
CA GLN A 295 -3.20 11.29 18.78
C GLN A 295 -4.03 10.57 17.72
N VAL A 296 -3.40 9.64 17.01
CA VAL A 296 -4.00 8.80 15.97
C VAL A 296 -3.77 7.34 16.33
N GLN A 297 -4.76 6.51 16.06
CA GLN A 297 -4.73 5.06 16.22
C GLN A 297 -4.47 4.38 14.87
N TYR A 298 -3.96 3.15 14.92
CA TYR A 298 -3.58 2.35 13.76
C TYR A 298 -3.91 0.88 13.97
N ALA A 299 -4.39 0.25 12.92
CA ALA A 299 -4.59 -1.20 12.87
C ALA A 299 -4.46 -1.71 11.44
N VAL A 300 -3.90 -2.91 11.29
CA VAL A 300 -3.85 -3.60 9.99
C VAL A 300 -5.24 -4.07 9.62
N ALA A 301 -5.67 -3.75 8.41
CA ALA A 301 -7.03 -4.03 7.92
C ALA A 301 -7.09 -5.22 6.96
N SER A 302 -6.01 -5.53 6.25
CA SER A 302 -5.89 -6.68 5.33
C SER A 302 -4.45 -6.86 4.87
N GLU A 303 -4.04 -8.09 4.60
CA GLU A 303 -2.73 -8.44 4.01
C GLU A 303 -2.80 -8.47 2.47
N LEU A 304 -3.88 -7.95 1.87
CA LEU A 304 -4.05 -7.79 0.41
C LEU A 304 -3.75 -9.05 -0.39
N ASN A 305 -4.12 -10.21 0.18
CA ASN A 305 -3.79 -11.52 -0.38
C ASN A 305 -2.30 -11.60 -0.76
N SER A 306 -1.40 -11.24 0.15
CA SER A 306 0.04 -11.30 -0.08
C SER A 306 0.79 -11.95 1.08
N VAL A 307 1.71 -12.84 0.73
CA VAL A 307 2.70 -13.39 1.69
C VAL A 307 3.93 -12.50 1.83
N SER A 308 3.98 -11.42 1.04
CA SER A 308 5.04 -10.41 1.03
C SER A 308 4.65 -9.21 1.89
N SER A 309 5.17 -8.04 1.58
CA SER A 309 5.05 -6.82 2.37
C SER A 309 3.80 -5.98 2.07
N ALA A 310 2.99 -6.31 1.06
CA ALA A 310 1.79 -5.55 0.72
C ALA A 310 0.67 -5.75 1.77
N PHE A 311 0.14 -4.65 2.31
CA PHE A 311 -0.99 -4.67 3.24
C PHE A 311 -1.75 -3.34 3.18
N SER A 312 -2.91 -3.31 3.82
CA SER A 312 -3.69 -2.10 4.07
C SER A 312 -3.91 -1.91 5.57
N ALA A 313 -4.05 -0.67 5.99
CA ALA A 313 -4.29 -0.33 7.39
C ALA A 313 -5.26 0.85 7.50
N LEU A 314 -5.88 0.95 8.68
CA LEU A 314 -6.69 2.08 9.07
C LEU A 314 -5.89 3.00 9.97
N PHE A 315 -6.06 4.31 9.76
CA PHE A 315 -5.65 5.35 10.67
C PHE A 315 -6.89 6.16 11.06
N TRP A 316 -7.10 6.41 12.35
CA TRP A 316 -8.24 7.20 12.82
C TRP A 316 -7.91 7.95 14.09
N ASP A 317 -8.63 9.03 14.35
CA ASP A 317 -8.58 9.74 15.62
C ASP A 317 -9.78 9.32 16.47
N PRO A 318 -9.57 8.75 17.68
CA PRO A 318 -10.64 8.23 18.54
C PRO A 318 -11.63 9.31 19.01
N HIS A 319 -11.32 10.59 18.81
CA HIS A 319 -12.12 11.74 19.21
C HIS A 319 -12.63 12.58 18.03
N SER A 320 -12.41 12.12 16.78
CA SER A 320 -12.87 12.79 15.57
C SER A 320 -13.75 11.85 14.72
N ASN A 321 -14.28 12.36 13.62
CA ASN A 321 -15.23 11.65 12.76
C ASN A 321 -14.60 11.21 11.42
N TRP A 322 -13.37 10.73 11.43
CA TRP A 322 -12.69 10.32 10.18
C TRP A 322 -11.87 9.05 10.33
N ILE A 323 -11.73 8.34 9.20
CA ILE A 323 -10.89 7.16 9.02
C ILE A 323 -10.12 7.36 7.71
N VAL A 324 -8.83 7.06 7.71
CA VAL A 324 -8.01 6.95 6.50
C VAL A 324 -7.68 5.49 6.26
N VAL A 325 -8.03 4.99 5.08
CA VAL A 325 -7.61 3.68 4.57
C VAL A 325 -6.33 3.87 3.77
N ALA A 326 -5.22 3.37 4.28
CA ALA A 326 -3.91 3.50 3.65
C ALA A 326 -3.44 2.16 3.07
N PHE A 327 -2.77 2.21 1.93
CA PHE A 327 -2.26 1.04 1.22
C PHE A 327 -0.74 1.14 1.07
N LYS A 328 -0.04 0.07 1.45
CA LYS A 328 1.41 -0.03 1.26
C LYS A 328 1.76 -0.22 -0.22
N GLY A 329 2.76 0.51 -0.68
CA GLY A 329 3.40 0.25 -1.96
C GLY A 329 4.57 -0.73 -1.87
N THR A 330 5.23 -0.97 -3.00
CA THR A 330 6.28 -1.98 -3.11
C THR A 330 7.54 -1.57 -2.40
N SER A 331 8.06 -2.44 -1.53
CA SER A 331 9.35 -2.19 -0.90
C SER A 331 10.48 -2.45 -1.91
N PRO A 332 11.57 -1.65 -1.93
CA PRO A 332 12.60 -1.74 -2.98
C PRO A 332 13.32 -3.10 -3.07
N THR A 333 13.22 -3.93 -2.04
CA THR A 333 13.86 -5.25 -1.95
C THR A 333 12.88 -6.42 -2.14
N GLU A 334 11.58 -6.17 -2.32
CA GLU A 334 10.55 -7.20 -2.45
C GLU A 334 10.33 -7.60 -3.91
N TYR A 335 11.21 -8.48 -4.41
CA TYR A 335 11.23 -8.87 -5.82
C TYR A 335 9.90 -9.44 -6.33
N ASP A 336 9.23 -10.28 -5.52
CA ASP A 336 7.98 -10.92 -5.92
C ASP A 336 6.85 -9.89 -6.14
N GLU A 337 6.87 -8.77 -5.41
CA GLU A 337 5.93 -7.67 -5.62
C GLU A 337 6.19 -6.97 -6.96
N TRP A 338 7.46 -6.67 -7.25
CA TRP A 338 7.85 -6.07 -8.53
C TRP A 338 7.44 -6.95 -9.71
N VAL A 339 7.63 -8.27 -9.61
CA VAL A 339 7.22 -9.21 -10.65
C VAL A 339 5.73 -9.06 -10.96
N SER A 340 4.88 -8.95 -9.94
CA SER A 340 3.43 -8.72 -10.14
C SER A 340 3.14 -7.33 -10.71
N ASP A 341 3.90 -6.32 -10.32
CA ASP A 341 3.67 -4.92 -10.72
C ASP A 341 4.03 -4.64 -12.17
N PHE A 342 5.01 -5.36 -12.71
CA PHE A 342 5.44 -5.22 -14.11
C PHE A 342 4.66 -6.13 -15.08
N THR A 343 3.57 -6.78 -14.62
CA THR A 343 2.67 -7.52 -15.50
C THR A 343 1.68 -6.59 -16.21
N TYR A 344 1.98 -6.13 -17.42
CA TYR A 344 1.05 -5.30 -18.21
C TYR A 344 -0.22 -6.01 -18.71
N LEU A 345 -0.60 -7.14 -18.10
CA LEU A 345 -1.79 -7.89 -18.45
C LEU A 345 -3.02 -7.25 -17.82
N LEU A 346 -4.08 -7.12 -18.61
CA LEU A 346 -5.40 -6.72 -18.18
C LEU A 346 -6.25 -7.94 -17.82
N GLU A 347 -7.07 -7.84 -16.78
CA GLU A 347 -8.02 -8.86 -16.32
C GLU A 347 -9.40 -8.23 -16.11
N GLU A 348 -10.45 -8.99 -16.42
CA GLU A 348 -11.84 -8.54 -16.27
C GLU A 348 -12.16 -8.22 -14.80
N ALA A 349 -12.71 -7.04 -14.55
CA ALA A 349 -12.98 -6.48 -13.23
C ALA A 349 -14.47 -6.25 -12.97
N GLY A 350 -15.33 -6.36 -13.98
CA GLY A 350 -16.75 -6.03 -13.91
C GLY A 350 -17.54 -6.81 -12.85
N ASP A 351 -17.12 -8.04 -12.57
CA ASP A 351 -17.71 -8.88 -11.51
C ASP A 351 -17.45 -8.33 -10.09
N TYR A 352 -16.38 -7.56 -9.92
CA TYR A 352 -15.97 -7.02 -8.63
C TYR A 352 -16.38 -5.54 -8.49
N ILE A 353 -16.14 -4.75 -9.54
CA ILE A 353 -16.44 -3.32 -9.60
C ILE A 353 -17.43 -3.09 -10.74
N ARG A 354 -18.71 -2.89 -10.39
CA ARG A 354 -19.78 -2.70 -11.37
C ARG A 354 -19.46 -1.54 -12.32
N GLY A 355 -19.54 -1.82 -13.62
CA GLY A 355 -19.27 -0.86 -14.70
C GLY A 355 -17.83 -0.89 -15.20
N PHE A 356 -16.89 -1.51 -14.47
CA PHE A 356 -15.54 -1.70 -14.98
C PHE A 356 -15.51 -2.82 -16.01
N SER A 357 -14.66 -2.67 -17.02
CA SER A 357 -14.28 -3.74 -17.96
C SER A 357 -12.99 -4.38 -17.47
N LYS A 358 -11.82 -3.86 -17.83
CA LYS A 358 -10.54 -4.48 -17.50
C LYS A 358 -9.64 -3.58 -16.66
N VAL A 359 -8.93 -4.21 -15.72
CA VAL A 359 -7.90 -3.55 -14.91
C VAL A 359 -6.61 -4.36 -14.89
N HIS A 360 -5.52 -3.74 -14.46
CA HIS A 360 -4.23 -4.40 -14.34
C HIS A 360 -4.32 -5.63 -13.42
N ARG A 361 -4.01 -6.80 -13.98
CA ARG A 361 -4.16 -8.12 -13.35
C ARG A 361 -3.50 -8.21 -11.99
N GLY A 362 -2.26 -7.73 -11.86
CA GLY A 362 -1.52 -7.77 -10.60
C GLY A 362 -2.18 -6.93 -9.49
N PHE A 363 -2.87 -5.84 -9.85
CA PHE A 363 -3.55 -5.00 -8.87
C PHE A 363 -4.91 -5.59 -8.50
N LEU A 364 -5.64 -6.11 -9.50
CA LEU A 364 -6.92 -6.79 -9.28
C LEU A 364 -6.75 -7.96 -8.32
N ARG A 365 -5.78 -8.85 -8.54
CA ARG A 365 -5.60 -10.08 -7.74
C ARG A 365 -5.20 -9.84 -6.28
N ARG A 366 -4.64 -8.68 -5.97
CA ARG A 366 -4.38 -8.25 -4.59
C ARG A 366 -5.65 -7.83 -3.87
N MET A 367 -6.59 -7.19 -4.56
CA MET A 367 -7.84 -6.70 -3.97
C MET A 367 -8.98 -7.72 -4.03
N PHE A 368 -9.05 -8.44 -5.15
CA PHE A 368 -10.12 -9.34 -5.57
C PHE A 368 -9.51 -10.63 -6.18
N PRO A 369 -8.95 -11.53 -5.35
CA PRO A 369 -8.42 -12.79 -5.85
C PRO A 369 -9.49 -13.63 -6.56
N THR A 370 -9.12 -14.24 -7.68
CA THR A 370 -10.05 -15.05 -8.50
C THR A 370 -10.70 -16.18 -7.71
N LEU A 371 -11.95 -16.53 -8.03
CA LEU A 371 -12.74 -17.56 -7.34
C LEU A 371 -12.08 -18.95 -7.23
N ASN A 372 -11.19 -19.32 -8.15
CA ASN A 372 -10.46 -20.60 -8.06
C ASN A 372 -9.36 -20.56 -6.98
N GLU A 373 -8.74 -19.40 -6.81
CA GLU A 373 -7.90 -19.16 -5.64
C GLU A 373 -8.82 -19.02 -4.42
N ALA A 374 -9.88 -18.19 -4.49
CA ALA A 374 -10.68 -17.69 -3.39
C ALA A 374 -12.01 -18.42 -3.12
N SER A 375 -12.17 -19.70 -3.50
CA SER A 375 -13.46 -20.40 -3.35
C SER A 375 -13.86 -20.49 -1.87
N GLY A 376 -14.78 -19.59 -1.48
CA GLY A 376 -15.24 -19.36 -0.11
C GLY A 376 -14.28 -18.59 0.80
N ALA A 377 -13.21 -18.01 0.27
CA ALA A 377 -12.33 -17.09 0.99
C ALA A 377 -12.88 -15.67 0.93
N ARG A 378 -12.72 -14.94 2.04
CA ARG A 378 -13.05 -13.53 2.11
C ARG A 378 -12.12 -12.72 1.20
N GLN A 379 -12.65 -11.76 0.45
CA GLN A 379 -11.82 -10.90 -0.38
C GLN A 379 -11.13 -9.84 0.50
N PRO A 380 -9.88 -9.45 0.22
CA PRO A 380 -9.21 -8.35 0.91
C PRO A 380 -10.04 -7.08 1.04
N TYR A 381 -10.78 -6.69 -0.01
CA TYR A 381 -11.70 -5.57 0.06
C TYR A 381 -12.78 -5.74 1.14
N ASP A 382 -13.36 -6.93 1.26
CA ASP A 382 -14.40 -7.21 2.26
C ASP A 382 -13.83 -7.10 3.68
N THR A 383 -12.58 -7.53 3.89
CA THR A 383 -11.86 -7.42 5.18
C THR A 383 -11.67 -5.95 5.55
N ILE A 384 -11.23 -5.12 4.61
CA ILE A 384 -11.10 -3.66 4.77
C ILE A 384 -12.46 -3.03 5.09
N ALA A 385 -13.50 -3.39 4.34
CA ALA A 385 -14.85 -2.86 4.56
C ALA A 385 -15.40 -3.21 5.96
N ASP A 386 -15.15 -4.43 6.45
CA ASP A 386 -15.49 -4.83 7.83
C ASP A 386 -14.73 -4.00 8.87
N ALA A 387 -13.43 -3.79 8.67
CA ALA A 387 -12.61 -3.00 9.57
C ALA A 387 -13.12 -1.54 9.63
N VAL A 388 -13.42 -0.94 8.48
CA VAL A 388 -14.01 0.41 8.40
C VAL A 388 -15.34 0.48 9.14
N ARG A 389 -16.23 -0.53 8.97
CA ARG A 389 -17.51 -0.58 9.69
C ARG A 389 -17.32 -0.63 11.21
N ARG A 390 -16.41 -1.47 11.69
CA ARG A 390 -16.14 -1.63 13.13
C ARG A 390 -15.60 -0.35 13.76
N VAL A 391 -14.60 0.27 13.12
CA VAL A 391 -14.07 1.56 13.58
C VAL A 391 -15.15 2.64 13.52
N SER A 392 -15.96 2.67 12.46
CA SER A 392 -17.03 3.66 12.32
C SER A 392 -18.08 3.52 13.42
N ASP A 393 -18.54 2.30 13.71
CA ASP A 393 -19.51 2.05 14.78
C ASP A 393 -18.93 2.43 16.16
N ASN A 394 -17.64 2.15 16.41
CA ASN A 394 -16.96 2.56 17.64
C ASN A 394 -16.88 4.10 17.76
N LEU A 395 -16.49 4.80 16.69
CA LEU A 395 -16.41 6.26 16.67
C LEU A 395 -17.78 6.92 16.84
N LEU A 396 -18.82 6.42 16.17
CA LEU A 396 -20.19 6.95 16.28
C LEU A 396 -20.77 6.80 17.70
N ASN A 397 -20.33 5.79 18.45
CA ASN A 397 -20.73 5.61 19.85
C ASN A 397 -20.00 6.57 20.80
N ARG A 398 -18.80 7.05 20.42
CA ARG A 398 -17.96 7.93 21.25
C ARG A 398 -18.14 9.41 20.93
N VAL A 399 -18.35 9.74 19.66
CA VAL A 399 -18.39 11.10 19.15
C VAL A 399 -19.85 11.53 18.95
N PRO A 400 -20.39 12.43 19.79
CA PRO A 400 -21.83 12.73 19.79
C PRO A 400 -22.31 13.45 18.52
N LYS A 401 -21.42 14.11 17.77
CA LYS A 401 -21.67 14.79 16.49
C LYS A 401 -20.36 14.92 15.69
N PRO A 402 -20.39 14.83 14.34
CA PRO A 402 -21.53 14.61 13.46
C PRO A 402 -21.99 13.13 13.40
N PRO A 403 -23.20 12.84 12.85
CA PRO A 403 -23.75 11.49 12.81
C PRO A 403 -23.12 10.58 11.74
N TYR A 404 -21.99 10.99 11.17
CA TYR A 404 -21.33 10.28 10.09
C TYR A 404 -19.81 10.30 10.24
N ILE A 405 -19.16 9.31 9.63
CA ILE A 405 -17.71 9.14 9.57
C ILE A 405 -17.23 9.39 8.14
N ASN A 406 -16.24 10.27 8.01
CA ASN A 406 -15.54 10.57 6.78
C ASN A 406 -14.49 9.49 6.51
N VAL A 407 -14.60 8.77 5.40
CA VAL A 407 -13.62 7.75 4.99
C VAL A 407 -12.80 8.25 3.82
N TRP A 408 -11.49 8.36 4.01
CA TRP A 408 -10.51 8.80 3.01
C TRP A 408 -9.64 7.64 2.57
N PHE A 409 -9.09 7.71 1.36
CA PHE A 409 -8.21 6.68 0.81
C PHE A 409 -6.87 7.27 0.42
N THR A 410 -5.78 6.56 0.72
CA THR A 410 -4.43 7.00 0.34
C THR A 410 -3.49 5.84 0.05
N GLY A 411 -2.43 6.13 -0.69
CA GLY A 411 -1.37 5.19 -0.98
C GLY A 411 -0.20 5.91 -1.63
N HIS A 412 0.93 5.20 -1.71
CA HIS A 412 2.09 5.64 -2.46
C HIS A 412 2.54 4.54 -3.42
N SER A 413 2.97 4.89 -4.63
CA SER A 413 3.47 3.93 -5.63
C SER A 413 2.43 2.82 -5.92
N LEU A 414 2.79 1.55 -5.83
CA LEU A 414 1.85 0.42 -5.91
C LEU A 414 0.63 0.57 -4.98
N GLY A 415 0.82 1.14 -3.78
CA GLY A 415 -0.27 1.35 -2.83
C GLY A 415 -1.37 2.23 -3.42
N CYS A 416 -1.02 3.14 -4.33
CA CYS A 416 -2.02 3.90 -5.08
C CYS A 416 -2.86 3.03 -6.00
N ALA A 417 -2.27 2.02 -6.63
CA ALA A 417 -2.99 1.18 -7.58
C ALA A 417 -4.06 0.33 -6.87
N THR A 418 -3.72 -0.24 -5.71
CA THR A 418 -4.68 -0.97 -4.88
C THR A 418 -5.68 -0.02 -4.22
N ALA A 419 -5.25 1.16 -3.75
CA ALA A 419 -6.13 2.21 -3.25
C ALA A 419 -7.13 2.67 -4.32
N SER A 420 -6.71 2.81 -5.57
CA SER A 420 -7.59 3.18 -6.70
C SER A 420 -8.71 2.18 -6.90
N LEU A 421 -8.42 0.88 -6.85
CA LEU A 421 -9.43 -0.17 -6.99
C LEU A 421 -10.36 -0.23 -5.78
N ALA A 422 -9.83 -0.15 -4.56
CA ALA A 422 -10.63 -0.13 -3.33
C ALA A 422 -11.55 1.10 -3.27
N TYR A 423 -11.03 2.27 -3.62
CA TYR A 423 -11.80 3.50 -3.69
C TYR A 423 -12.88 3.42 -4.78
N SER A 424 -12.54 2.90 -5.96
CA SER A 424 -13.51 2.70 -7.05
C SER A 424 -14.66 1.80 -6.61
N LYS A 425 -14.35 0.69 -5.92
CA LYS A 425 -15.37 -0.17 -5.33
C LYS A 425 -16.22 0.56 -4.30
N ALA A 426 -15.62 1.34 -3.40
CA ALA A 426 -16.33 2.11 -2.38
C ALA A 426 -17.25 3.20 -2.97
N VAL A 427 -16.87 3.81 -4.09
CA VAL A 427 -17.69 4.82 -4.78
C VAL A 427 -18.81 4.18 -5.61
N VAL A 428 -18.56 3.03 -6.23
CA VAL A 428 -19.57 2.28 -6.98
C VAL A 428 -20.61 1.67 -6.04
N ASP A 429 -20.14 1.12 -4.92
CA ASP A 429 -20.89 0.37 -3.91
C ASP A 429 -20.83 1.09 -2.55
N GLU A 430 -21.46 2.28 -2.49
CA GLU A 430 -21.37 3.16 -1.31
C GLU A 430 -21.96 2.54 -0.03
N GLU A 431 -22.84 1.56 -0.16
CA GLU A 431 -23.39 0.82 0.98
C GLU A 431 -22.49 -0.35 1.43
N GLY A 432 -21.50 -0.74 0.61
CA GLY A 432 -20.57 -1.81 0.92
C GLY A 432 -19.68 -1.52 2.14
N LEU A 433 -19.37 -0.23 2.38
CA LEU A 433 -18.68 0.21 3.59
C LEU A 433 -19.64 0.43 4.78
N GLY A 434 -20.95 0.40 4.58
CA GLY A 434 -21.98 0.64 5.59
C GLY A 434 -23.02 1.66 5.14
N PRO A 435 -24.05 1.93 5.97
CA PRO A 435 -25.14 2.84 5.60
C PRO A 435 -24.62 4.25 5.25
N ARG A 436 -25.13 4.85 4.17
CA ARG A 436 -24.70 6.15 3.65
C ARG A 436 -24.90 7.30 4.63
N GLU A 437 -25.86 7.17 5.55
CA GLU A 437 -26.12 8.15 6.60
C GLU A 437 -25.04 8.14 7.68
N LYS A 438 -24.32 7.02 7.81
CA LYS A 438 -23.27 6.80 8.82
C LYS A 438 -21.86 6.95 8.26
N ILE A 439 -21.64 6.61 6.99
CA ILE A 439 -20.31 6.58 6.39
C ILE A 439 -20.33 7.34 5.06
N ILE A 440 -19.45 8.33 4.96
CA ILE A 440 -19.28 9.15 3.76
C ILE A 440 -17.89 8.91 3.19
N VAL A 441 -17.83 8.29 2.02
CA VAL A 441 -16.59 8.21 1.24
C VAL A 441 -16.23 9.61 0.75
N ARG A 442 -15.07 10.11 1.17
CA ARG A 442 -14.51 11.42 0.81
C ARG A 442 -13.59 11.28 -0.41
N ASP A 443 -12.68 12.22 -0.60
CA ASP A 443 -11.68 12.16 -1.67
C ASP A 443 -10.62 11.09 -1.38
N ALA A 444 -9.86 10.74 -2.43
CA ALA A 444 -8.66 9.93 -2.33
C ALA A 444 -7.43 10.76 -2.71
N TYR A 445 -6.33 10.62 -1.96
CA TYR A 445 -5.05 11.29 -2.23
C TYR A 445 -4.00 10.23 -2.50
N LEU A 446 -3.63 10.08 -3.77
CA LEU A 446 -2.78 9.01 -4.27
C LEU A 446 -1.46 9.60 -4.79
N PHE A 447 -0.34 9.21 -4.20
CA PHE A 447 0.98 9.76 -4.50
C PHE A 447 1.77 8.83 -5.41
N ALA A 448 2.17 9.30 -6.59
CA ALA A 448 2.81 8.47 -7.61
C ALA A 448 1.93 7.32 -8.14
N ALA A 449 0.64 7.57 -8.39
CA ALA A 449 -0.24 6.52 -8.85
C ALA A 449 0.11 6.06 -10.29
N PRO A 450 0.28 4.75 -10.53
CA PRO A 450 0.49 4.22 -11.87
C PRO A 450 -0.83 4.17 -12.66
N ILE A 451 -0.71 3.95 -13.97
CA ILE A 451 -1.82 3.49 -14.80
C ILE A 451 -2.39 2.17 -14.26
N CYS A 452 -3.72 1.99 -14.28
CA CYS A 452 -4.34 0.84 -13.61
C CYS A 452 -5.49 0.17 -14.36
N CYS A 453 -6.12 0.83 -15.34
CA CYS A 453 -7.27 0.26 -16.04
C CYS A 453 -7.34 0.67 -17.50
N ASP A 454 -8.31 0.09 -18.21
CA ASP A 454 -8.69 0.51 -19.56
C ASP A 454 -9.61 1.74 -19.56
N VAL A 455 -9.82 2.30 -20.75
CA VAL A 455 -10.62 3.51 -20.98
C VAL A 455 -12.07 3.34 -20.53
N ASP A 456 -12.67 2.17 -20.76
CA ASP A 456 -14.07 1.91 -20.42
C ASP A 456 -14.27 1.89 -18.89
N SER A 457 -13.35 1.26 -18.14
CA SER A 457 -13.37 1.30 -16.66
C SER A 457 -13.20 2.73 -16.12
N ARG A 458 -12.30 3.53 -16.71
CA ARG A 458 -12.13 4.93 -16.32
C ARG A 458 -13.38 5.76 -16.59
N ASN A 459 -14.00 5.60 -17.75
CA ASN A 459 -15.24 6.33 -18.07
C ASN A 459 -16.35 5.95 -17.07
N ALA A 460 -16.51 4.66 -16.78
CA ALA A 460 -17.47 4.20 -15.77
C ALA A 460 -17.19 4.77 -14.37
N PHE A 461 -15.91 4.88 -13.99
CA PHE A 461 -15.51 5.52 -12.74
C PHE A 461 -15.84 7.02 -12.71
N ASN A 462 -15.52 7.75 -13.78
CA ASN A 462 -15.81 9.19 -13.90
C ASN A 462 -17.32 9.46 -13.87
N ASP A 463 -18.11 8.69 -14.61
CA ASP A 463 -19.57 8.78 -14.59
C ASP A 463 -20.13 8.58 -13.17
N ARG A 464 -19.54 7.64 -12.41
CA ARG A 464 -19.95 7.39 -11.04
C ARG A 464 -19.58 8.54 -10.10
N LEU A 465 -18.41 9.15 -10.23
CA LEU A 465 -18.02 10.34 -9.46
C LEU A 465 -18.94 11.53 -9.73
N LEU A 466 -19.40 11.69 -10.97
CA LEU A 466 -20.32 12.76 -11.38
C LEU A 466 -21.77 12.50 -10.94
N SER A 467 -22.16 11.23 -10.70
CA SER A 467 -23.53 10.87 -10.33
C SER A 467 -24.01 11.39 -8.96
N HIS A 468 -23.12 11.92 -8.12
CA HIS A 468 -23.46 12.48 -6.81
C HIS A 468 -23.06 13.97 -6.71
N PRO A 469 -23.74 14.87 -7.43
CA PRO A 469 -23.35 16.28 -7.49
C PRO A 469 -23.38 16.96 -6.13
N LYS A 470 -24.25 16.51 -5.22
CA LYS A 470 -24.37 17.02 -3.83
C LYS A 470 -23.18 16.70 -2.94
N GLN A 471 -22.37 15.71 -3.31
CA GLN A 471 -21.18 15.31 -2.57
C GLN A 471 -20.06 15.12 -3.58
N PRO A 472 -19.51 16.22 -4.13
CA PRO A 472 -18.45 16.14 -5.11
C PRO A 472 -17.25 15.42 -4.47
N LYS A 473 -16.90 14.27 -5.05
CA LYS A 473 -15.73 13.48 -4.69
C LYS A 473 -14.67 13.62 -5.77
N THR A 474 -13.41 13.52 -5.41
CA THR A 474 -12.29 13.54 -6.35
C THR A 474 -11.20 12.57 -5.90
N MET A 475 -10.73 11.76 -6.84
CA MET A 475 -9.48 11.01 -6.66
C MET A 475 -8.35 11.89 -7.18
N TRP A 476 -7.56 12.45 -6.27
CA TRP A 476 -6.39 13.26 -6.58
C TRP A 476 -5.18 12.36 -6.78
N ARG A 477 -4.60 12.42 -7.98
CA ARG A 477 -3.34 11.77 -8.33
C ARG A 477 -2.22 12.80 -8.23
N ILE A 478 -1.48 12.78 -7.14
CA ILE A 478 -0.40 13.72 -6.88
C ILE A 478 0.88 13.21 -7.53
N THR A 479 1.46 14.01 -8.42
CA THR A 479 2.70 13.68 -9.14
C THR A 479 3.82 14.64 -8.79
N ASN A 480 4.97 14.09 -8.41
CA ASN A 480 6.21 14.83 -8.24
C ASN A 480 6.99 14.89 -9.57
N ARG A 481 7.00 16.08 -10.20
CA ARG A 481 7.81 16.35 -11.41
C ARG A 481 7.60 15.32 -12.54
N HIS A 482 8.59 14.46 -12.80
CA HIS A 482 8.61 13.46 -13.87
C HIS A 482 8.84 12.05 -13.31
N ASP A 483 8.31 11.80 -12.11
CA ASP A 483 8.29 10.48 -11.46
C ASP A 483 8.07 9.35 -12.47
N ALA A 484 9.00 8.40 -12.50
CA ALA A 484 8.99 7.29 -13.44
C ALA A 484 7.72 6.43 -13.32
N VAL A 485 7.23 6.14 -12.11
CA VAL A 485 6.08 5.23 -11.94
C VAL A 485 4.80 5.86 -12.49
N ALA A 486 4.60 7.15 -12.25
CA ALA A 486 3.41 7.87 -12.70
C ALA A 486 3.46 8.33 -14.17
N THR A 487 4.63 8.30 -14.84
CA THR A 487 4.79 8.98 -16.15
C THR A 487 5.65 8.25 -17.17
N LEU A 488 6.21 7.06 -16.88
CA LEU A 488 7.09 6.35 -17.82
C LEU A 488 6.32 5.43 -18.76
N LEU A 489 5.27 4.78 -18.27
CA LEU A 489 4.48 3.87 -19.09
C LEU A 489 3.54 4.65 -20.01
N PRO A 490 3.32 4.18 -21.25
CA PRO A 490 2.37 4.80 -22.15
C PRO A 490 0.97 4.80 -21.54
N ASP A 491 0.35 5.97 -21.51
CA ASP A 491 -0.98 6.21 -20.97
C ASP A 491 -1.88 6.83 -22.04
N SER A 492 -1.79 6.36 -23.29
CA SER A 492 -2.60 6.87 -24.40
C SER A 492 -4.10 6.76 -24.15
N GLY A 493 -4.51 5.89 -23.21
CA GLY A 493 -5.88 5.83 -22.73
C GLY A 493 -6.32 7.14 -22.07
N ASP A 494 -5.43 7.92 -21.46
CA ASP A 494 -5.72 9.22 -20.85
C ASP A 494 -6.14 10.29 -21.87
N LEU A 495 -5.74 10.15 -23.14
CA LEU A 495 -6.04 11.09 -24.21
C LEU A 495 -7.51 10.97 -24.63
N ILE A 496 -8.21 12.10 -24.68
CA ILE A 496 -9.64 12.18 -25.05
C ILE A 496 -9.85 11.72 -26.50
N GLU A 497 -8.95 12.12 -27.40
CA GLU A 497 -9.06 11.89 -28.85
C GLU A 497 -8.23 10.70 -29.34
N SER A 498 -7.91 9.75 -28.46
CA SER A 498 -7.12 8.59 -28.88
C SER A 498 -7.87 7.79 -29.96
N SER A 499 -7.32 7.76 -31.17
CA SER A 499 -7.84 6.97 -32.28
C SER A 499 -7.45 5.48 -32.18
N SER A 500 -6.68 5.10 -31.16
CA SER A 500 -6.24 3.72 -30.97
C SER A 500 -7.41 2.81 -30.59
N PRO A 501 -7.40 1.54 -31.03
CA PRO A 501 -8.39 0.55 -30.60
C PRO A 501 -8.45 0.48 -29.07
N LYS A 502 -9.65 0.40 -28.49
CA LYS A 502 -9.84 0.35 -27.03
C LYS A 502 -9.10 -0.81 -26.34
N ASP A 503 -8.94 -1.92 -27.06
CA ASP A 503 -8.21 -3.11 -26.58
C ASP A 503 -6.69 -3.03 -26.78
N SER A 504 -6.17 -1.91 -27.29
CA SER A 504 -4.73 -1.72 -27.42
C SER A 504 -4.06 -1.67 -26.05
N ILE A 505 -2.92 -2.34 -25.93
CA ILE A 505 -2.06 -2.34 -24.74
C ILE A 505 -1.50 -0.94 -24.37
N PHE A 506 -1.65 0.05 -25.25
CA PHE A 506 -1.28 1.43 -24.96
C PHE A 506 -2.44 2.23 -24.37
N MET A 507 -3.64 1.64 -24.30
CA MET A 507 -4.87 2.27 -23.81
C MET A 507 -5.08 2.10 -22.31
N PHE A 508 -4.02 1.75 -21.58
CA PHE A 508 -4.00 1.95 -20.15
C PHE A 508 -4.22 3.43 -19.83
N CYS A 509 -4.92 3.65 -18.74
CA CYS A 509 -5.21 4.98 -18.25
C CYS A 509 -5.13 5.04 -16.73
N HIS A 510 -5.03 6.27 -16.25
CA HIS A 510 -5.14 6.60 -14.85
C HIS A 510 -6.61 6.81 -14.48
N LEU A 511 -6.92 6.62 -13.20
CA LEU A 511 -8.16 7.07 -12.58
C LEU A 511 -7.91 8.39 -11.84
N GLY A 512 -8.91 9.27 -11.85
CA GLY A 512 -8.88 10.54 -11.12
C GLY A 512 -8.20 11.70 -11.86
N ALA A 513 -8.03 12.82 -11.13
CA ALA A 513 -7.45 14.06 -11.64
C ALA A 513 -6.00 14.23 -11.16
N GLU A 514 -5.08 14.59 -12.05
CA GLU A 514 -3.67 14.75 -11.71
C GLU A 514 -3.39 16.15 -11.15
N ILE A 515 -2.79 16.22 -9.96
CA ILE A 515 -2.14 17.43 -9.44
C ILE A 515 -0.63 17.26 -9.61
N LYS A 516 -0.06 17.99 -10.57
CA LYS A 516 1.37 18.07 -10.75
C LYS A 516 1.94 19.21 -9.91
N MET A 517 2.64 18.83 -8.86
CA MET A 517 3.16 19.77 -7.86
C MET A 517 4.16 20.74 -8.46
N GLN A 518 4.04 22.02 -8.08
CA GLN A 518 5.02 23.06 -8.38
C GLN A 518 5.38 23.83 -7.10
N THR A 519 6.65 24.22 -6.98
CA THR A 519 7.10 25.02 -5.84
C THR A 519 6.46 26.41 -5.88
N TYR A 520 5.85 26.81 -4.76
CA TYR A 520 5.28 28.13 -4.56
C TYR A 520 6.34 29.23 -4.84
N PRO A 521 5.98 30.37 -5.48
CA PRO A 521 4.64 30.85 -5.80
C PRO A 521 4.08 30.35 -7.15
N LYS A 522 4.72 29.37 -7.82
CA LYS A 522 4.19 28.85 -9.07
C LYS A 522 2.93 28.02 -8.77
N PRO A 523 1.81 28.26 -9.46
CA PRO A 523 0.60 27.46 -9.24
C PRO A 523 0.85 26.01 -9.64
N CYS A 524 0.29 25.07 -8.88
CA CYS A 524 0.28 23.67 -9.30
C CYS A 524 -0.48 23.51 -10.61
N LYS A 525 -0.23 22.41 -11.32
CA LYS A 525 -0.89 22.15 -12.60
C LYS A 525 -1.89 21.03 -12.46
N VAL A 526 -3.04 21.17 -13.13
CA VAL A 526 -4.03 20.09 -13.26
C VAL A 526 -3.93 19.48 -14.65
N LEU A 527 -3.85 18.16 -14.71
CA LEU A 527 -3.99 17.40 -15.96
C LEU A 527 -5.21 16.49 -15.85
N LEU A 528 -6.08 16.51 -16.87
CA LEU A 528 -7.19 15.57 -16.95
C LEU A 528 -6.74 14.30 -17.66
N SER A 529 -6.74 13.21 -16.91
CA SER A 529 -6.80 11.87 -17.47
C SER A 529 -8.28 11.54 -17.71
N GLY A 530 -8.78 11.72 -18.94
CA GLY A 530 -10.12 11.22 -19.29
C GLY A 530 -11.35 11.96 -18.79
N ARG A 531 -11.25 13.26 -18.48
CA ARG A 531 -12.35 14.15 -18.04
C ARG A 531 -13.13 13.66 -16.79
N PRO A 532 -12.49 13.58 -15.60
CA PRO A 532 -13.23 13.41 -14.34
C PRO A 532 -14.18 14.59 -14.02
N PHE A 533 -13.95 15.75 -14.62
CA PHE A 533 -14.79 16.95 -14.59
C PHE A 533 -14.41 17.87 -15.78
N ASP A 534 -15.18 18.94 -16.02
CA ASP A 534 -15.02 19.82 -17.19
C ASP A 534 -13.68 20.59 -17.14
N GLU A 535 -13.07 20.82 -18.32
CA GLU A 535 -11.77 21.49 -18.54
C GLU A 535 -11.67 22.94 -18.00
N GLU A 536 -12.79 23.50 -17.54
CA GLU A 536 -12.89 24.85 -16.98
C GLU A 536 -13.25 24.85 -15.48
N THR A 537 -13.41 23.69 -14.86
CA THR A 537 -13.76 23.60 -13.44
C THR A 537 -12.63 24.20 -12.59
N PRO A 538 -12.84 25.26 -11.81
CA PRO A 538 -11.76 25.82 -10.99
C PRO A 538 -11.25 24.77 -10.01
N VAL A 539 -9.92 24.62 -9.90
CA VAL A 539 -9.29 23.71 -8.95
C VAL A 539 -8.39 24.50 -8.02
N ASP A 540 -8.78 24.59 -6.75
CA ASP A 540 -8.06 25.37 -5.76
C ASP A 540 -7.30 24.49 -4.79
N ILE A 541 -6.02 24.80 -4.56
CA ILE A 541 -5.28 24.29 -3.41
C ILE A 541 -5.61 25.17 -2.22
N THR A 542 -6.14 24.56 -1.17
CA THR A 542 -6.46 25.25 0.09
C THR A 542 -5.60 24.73 1.22
N SER A 543 -5.26 25.61 2.15
CA SER A 543 -4.60 25.29 3.41
C SER A 543 -4.97 26.34 4.45
N ARG A 544 -4.89 25.99 5.73
CA ARG A 544 -5.07 26.92 6.86
C ARG A 544 -3.82 27.75 7.21
N PHE A 545 -2.66 27.42 6.64
CA PHE A 545 -1.43 28.18 6.89
C PHE A 545 -1.45 29.55 6.21
N ASP A 546 -0.70 30.50 6.76
CA ASP A 546 -0.55 31.84 6.21
C ASP A 546 0.42 31.87 5.01
N ASP A 547 0.20 32.81 4.07
CA ASP A 547 1.05 32.98 2.87
C ASP A 547 2.54 33.19 3.19
N LYS A 548 2.85 33.78 4.35
CA LYS A 548 4.23 33.99 4.80
C LYS A 548 4.95 32.68 5.10
N ASP A 549 4.23 31.71 5.67
CA ASP A 549 4.79 30.41 6.04
C ASP A 549 5.15 29.62 4.78
N PHE A 550 4.34 29.75 3.73
CA PHE A 550 4.60 29.10 2.43
C PHE A 550 5.82 29.64 1.70
N LYS A 551 6.13 30.93 1.80
CA LYS A 551 7.37 31.47 1.21
C LYS A 551 8.60 30.87 1.87
N ALA A 552 8.61 30.82 3.20
CA ALA A 552 9.70 30.21 3.95
C ALA A 552 9.80 28.69 3.68
N ALA A 553 8.67 27.99 3.64
CA ALA A 553 8.62 26.57 3.35
C ALA A 553 9.02 26.24 1.91
N ALA A 554 8.66 27.08 0.93
CA ALA A 554 9.06 26.91 -0.47
C ALA A 554 10.57 27.00 -0.67
N GLU A 555 11.26 27.89 0.06
CA GLU A 555 12.71 28.04 0.02
C GLU A 555 13.40 26.87 0.75
N LYS A 556 12.99 26.60 1.99
CA LYS A 556 13.62 25.60 2.86
C LYS A 556 13.31 24.15 2.45
N GLY A 557 12.09 23.90 1.97
CA GLY A 557 11.50 22.58 1.82
C GLY A 557 11.44 21.83 3.14
N SER A 558 11.52 20.49 3.08
CA SER A 558 11.52 19.68 4.29
C SER A 558 12.89 19.63 4.98
N GLY A 559 13.94 20.22 4.39
CA GLY A 559 15.31 20.16 4.92
C GLY A 559 16.14 19.00 4.35
N VAL A 560 15.72 18.40 3.23
CA VAL A 560 16.53 17.44 2.48
C VAL A 560 17.80 18.12 1.97
N SER A 561 18.94 17.43 2.07
CA SER A 561 20.23 18.00 1.67
C SER A 561 20.26 18.39 0.19
N HIS A 562 20.97 19.46 -0.15
CA HIS A 562 21.14 19.89 -1.55
C HIS A 562 21.75 18.79 -2.44
N CYS A 563 22.66 17.97 -1.91
CA CYS A 563 23.24 16.84 -2.63
C CYS A 563 22.16 15.80 -2.99
N THR A 564 21.28 15.48 -2.03
CA THR A 564 20.16 14.56 -2.24
C THR A 564 19.15 15.13 -3.26
N LEU A 565 18.83 16.43 -3.19
CA LEU A 565 17.96 17.09 -4.17
C LEU A 565 18.59 17.16 -5.56
N TRP A 566 19.92 17.28 -5.66
CA TRP A 566 20.61 17.29 -6.94
C TRP A 566 20.41 15.98 -7.72
N LEU A 567 20.28 14.84 -7.03
CA LEU A 567 20.00 13.54 -7.66
C LEU A 567 18.70 13.54 -8.47
N GLN A 568 17.69 14.35 -8.09
CA GLN A 568 16.44 14.49 -8.85
C GLN A 568 16.62 15.11 -10.23
N ASN A 569 17.73 15.82 -10.47
CA ASN A 569 18.01 16.49 -11.74
C ASN A 569 18.84 15.62 -12.70
N LEU A 570 19.29 14.45 -12.27
CA LEU A 570 20.00 13.52 -13.14
C LEU A 570 19.03 12.92 -14.18
N PRO A 571 19.38 12.89 -15.47
CA PRO A 571 18.55 12.23 -16.47
C PRO A 571 18.31 10.75 -16.13
N LEU A 572 17.07 10.29 -16.30
CA LEU A 572 16.59 8.94 -15.97
C LEU A 572 16.64 8.59 -14.48
N VAL A 573 17.80 8.66 -13.84
CA VAL A 573 17.99 8.42 -12.40
C VAL A 573 17.10 9.34 -11.58
N GLY A 574 17.06 10.62 -11.92
CA GLY A 574 16.25 11.62 -11.24
C GLY A 574 14.75 11.32 -11.29
N ARG A 575 14.26 10.62 -12.31
CA ARG A 575 12.85 10.19 -12.40
C ARG A 575 12.52 9.10 -11.38
N PHE A 576 13.44 8.17 -11.15
CA PHE A 576 13.30 7.14 -10.10
C PHE A 576 13.52 7.73 -8.71
N VAL A 577 14.45 8.67 -8.57
CA VAL A 577 14.68 9.38 -7.31
C VAL A 577 13.45 10.20 -6.92
N GLN A 578 12.83 10.92 -7.85
CA GLN A 578 11.60 11.69 -7.62
C GLN A 578 10.43 10.85 -7.11
N HIS A 579 10.43 9.54 -7.39
CA HIS A 579 9.45 8.58 -6.89
C HIS A 579 9.57 8.32 -5.38
N GLY A 580 10.73 8.55 -4.76
CA GLY A 580 10.94 8.27 -3.34
C GLY A 580 10.07 9.13 -2.43
N THR A 581 9.61 8.56 -1.32
CA THR A 581 8.71 9.24 -0.37
C THR A 581 9.31 10.54 0.18
N THR A 582 10.61 10.53 0.48
CA THR A 582 11.37 11.71 0.92
C THR A 582 11.20 12.90 -0.05
N PHE A 583 11.16 12.62 -1.35
CA PHE A 583 11.11 13.65 -2.39
C PHE A 583 9.70 14.14 -2.66
N TYR A 584 8.70 13.28 -2.46
CA TYR A 584 7.31 13.72 -2.40
C TYR A 584 7.06 14.60 -1.18
N TRP A 585 7.61 14.23 -0.01
CA TRP A 585 7.52 15.04 1.19
C TRP A 585 8.12 16.43 1.01
N ASP A 586 9.38 16.50 0.52
CA ASP A 586 10.04 17.80 0.27
C ASP A 586 9.23 18.65 -0.72
N GLN A 587 8.65 18.05 -1.76
CA GLN A 587 7.85 18.79 -2.72
C GLN A 587 6.48 19.22 -2.16
N LEU A 588 5.84 18.43 -1.30
CA LEU A 588 4.60 18.77 -0.59
C LEU A 588 4.81 19.91 0.41
N GLU A 589 5.98 19.99 1.04
CA GLU A 589 6.33 21.13 1.91
C GLU A 589 6.54 22.42 1.12
N ARG A 590 6.84 22.33 -0.18
CA ARG A 590 7.12 23.49 -1.05
C ARG A 590 5.91 24.01 -1.81
N ILE A 591 4.77 23.33 -1.79
CA ILE A 591 3.56 23.79 -2.45
C ILE A 591 2.76 24.70 -1.52
N GLY A 592 1.99 25.64 -2.09
CA GLY A 592 1.18 26.59 -1.34
C GLY A 592 -0.23 26.73 -1.93
N PRO A 593 -1.12 27.44 -1.24
CA PRO A 593 -2.50 27.63 -1.67
C PRO A 593 -2.59 28.48 -2.93
N GLY A 594 -3.67 28.29 -3.67
CA GLY A 594 -3.97 29.04 -4.89
C GLY A 594 -4.65 28.20 -5.97
N GLU A 595 -5.19 28.90 -6.96
CA GLU A 595 -5.81 28.28 -8.13
C GLU A 595 -4.76 27.54 -8.97
N CYS A 596 -5.07 26.31 -9.34
CA CYS A 596 -4.21 25.51 -10.19
C CYS A 596 -4.33 25.93 -11.66
N LYS A 597 -3.22 25.84 -12.38
CA LYS A 597 -3.20 26.10 -13.83
C LYS A 597 -3.54 24.83 -14.61
N TRP A 598 -4.57 24.91 -15.43
CA TRP A 598 -4.89 23.89 -16.42
C TRP A 598 -3.77 23.73 -17.46
N ILE A 599 -3.41 22.48 -17.77
CA ILE A 599 -2.56 22.16 -18.91
C ILE A 599 -3.21 21.04 -19.73
N ASN A 600 -3.26 21.23 -21.05
CA ASN A 600 -3.65 20.18 -21.97
C ASN A 600 -2.46 19.24 -22.19
N ARG A 601 -2.74 17.93 -22.29
CA ARG A 601 -1.75 16.93 -22.68
C ARG A 601 -1.56 16.91 -24.19
#